data_AF-A0A0D2VNG4-F1
#
_entry.id   AF-A0A0D2VNG4-F1
#
_cell.length_a   1.000
_cell.length_b   1.000
_cell.length_c   1.000
_cell.angle_alpha   90.00
_cell.angle_beta   90.00
_cell.angle_gamma   90.00
#
_symmetry.space_group_name_H-M   'P 1'
#
loop_
_entity.id
_entity.type
_entity.pdbx_description
1 polymer ?
#
loop_
_entity_poly.entity_id
_entity_poly.type
_entity_poly.pdbx_seq_one_letter_code
_entity_poly.pdbx_strand_id
1 'polypeptide(L)'
;MSRLKPAPATKRLGAEYALISKQDHGAPSTGVSLKDRAAQERLFRDVLEQLQPHIAAVESGQWMQAQEARTDKLEPIVAACRKLREGVYALAQLDEFSVDVYEAAAQACMAAQRNDELHKTLVVLVREIYPAVAIGLDPARARRRRDFIGCLALRLLCQDANSGEFNSLLQQLSRADIESPPLQFVLAVHGAVSLRRFRAFFKLCRSASPWHALVLETFKSNVRQTAISILTASFPSLPLSVLAHWLELTDDNCRQFLEQTCRFTADQLGDGLTVTFRSAHSTRVPAPVK
;
A
#
# COMPACT_ATOMS: atom_id res chain seq x y z
N MET A 1 -30.60 -20.85 33.11
CA MET A 1 -29.72 -21.17 31.97
C MET A 1 -29.26 -19.86 31.33
N SER A 2 -28.09 -19.34 31.74
CA SER A 2 -27.51 -18.13 31.13
C SER A 2 -27.00 -18.46 29.74
N ARG A 3 -27.64 -17.91 28.70
CA ARG A 3 -27.09 -17.90 27.35
C ARG A 3 -25.88 -16.97 27.34
N LEU A 4 -24.68 -17.55 27.33
CA LEU A 4 -23.44 -16.81 27.09
C LEU A 4 -23.60 -16.05 25.77
N LYS A 5 -23.52 -14.71 25.84
CA LYS A 5 -23.47 -13.88 24.63
C LYS A 5 -22.24 -14.31 23.83
N PRO A 6 -22.38 -14.54 22.50
CA PRO A 6 -21.22 -14.85 21.67
C PRO A 6 -20.19 -13.72 21.79
N ALA A 7 -18.93 -14.08 22.02
CA ALA A 7 -17.84 -13.10 22.06
C ALA A 7 -17.78 -12.33 20.73
N PRO A 8 -17.46 -11.02 20.75
CA PRO A 8 -17.35 -10.20 19.54
C PRO A 8 -16.31 -10.80 18.57
N ALA A 9 -16.63 -10.81 17.28
CA ALA A 9 -15.87 -11.51 16.23
C ALA A 9 -14.36 -11.20 16.22
N THR A 10 -13.97 -9.96 16.52
CA THR A 10 -12.55 -9.54 16.60
C THR A 10 -11.77 -10.21 17.73
N LYS A 11 -12.42 -10.60 18.83
CA LYS A 11 -11.77 -11.39 19.90
C LYS A 11 -11.54 -12.85 19.49
N ARG A 12 -12.27 -13.36 18.49
CA ARG A 12 -12.14 -14.76 18.03
C ARG A 12 -10.85 -14.98 17.25
N LEU A 13 -10.51 -14.10 16.29
CA LEU A 13 -9.26 -14.24 15.51
C LEU A 13 -8.01 -14.19 16.39
N GLY A 14 -7.98 -13.29 17.37
CA GLY A 14 -6.82 -13.11 18.25
C GLY A 14 -6.57 -14.28 19.20
N ALA A 15 -7.61 -14.77 19.89
CA ALA A 15 -7.45 -15.79 20.93
C ALA A 15 -7.41 -17.22 20.38
N GLU A 16 -8.25 -17.54 19.41
CA GLU A 16 -8.43 -18.91 18.91
C GLU A 16 -7.26 -19.33 18.00
N TYR A 17 -6.70 -18.38 17.25
CA TYR A 17 -5.66 -18.66 16.26
C TYR A 17 -4.25 -18.33 16.74
N ALA A 18 -4.06 -17.65 17.88
CA ALA A 18 -2.75 -17.52 18.53
C ALA A 18 -2.15 -18.90 18.89
N LEU A 19 -3.01 -19.89 19.13
CA LEU A 19 -2.62 -21.27 19.43
C LEU A 19 -2.07 -22.05 18.22
N ILE A 20 -2.32 -21.59 17.00
CA ILE A 20 -1.85 -22.27 15.76
C ILE A 20 -0.36 -21.99 15.48
N SER A 21 0.20 -20.92 16.06
CA SER A 21 1.53 -20.42 15.70
C SER A 21 2.69 -21.01 16.52
N LYS A 22 2.43 -21.79 17.57
CA LYS A 22 3.50 -22.40 18.35
C LYS A 22 3.76 -23.80 17.83
N GLN A 23 4.77 -23.92 16.96
CA GLN A 23 5.51 -25.17 16.82
C GLN A 23 6.28 -25.41 18.13
N ASP A 24 5.57 -25.82 19.18
CA ASP A 24 6.22 -26.41 20.34
C ASP A 24 6.75 -27.77 19.92
N HIS A 25 8.06 -27.86 19.77
CA HIS A 25 8.80 -29.10 19.58
C HIS A 25 8.61 -29.99 20.82
N GLY A 26 7.52 -30.76 20.88
CA GLY A 26 7.40 -31.90 21.80
C GLY A 26 6.10 -32.04 22.59
N ALA A 27 5.14 -31.12 22.50
CA ALA A 27 3.83 -31.29 23.12
C ALA A 27 2.74 -31.56 22.06
N PRO A 28 1.85 -32.55 22.24
CA PRO A 28 0.72 -32.74 21.34
C PRO A 28 -0.23 -31.55 21.49
N SER A 29 -0.09 -30.56 20.61
CA SER A 29 -1.04 -29.46 20.55
C SER A 29 -2.35 -30.00 19.99
N THR A 30 -3.45 -29.79 20.71
CA THR A 30 -4.82 -30.01 20.24
C THR A 30 -5.24 -28.95 19.22
N GLY A 31 -4.28 -28.21 18.65
CA GLY A 31 -4.51 -27.13 17.72
C GLY A 31 -4.91 -27.64 16.35
N VAL A 32 -5.95 -27.03 15.77
CA VAL A 32 -6.37 -27.30 14.40
C VAL A 32 -5.22 -26.94 13.45
N SER A 33 -4.69 -27.94 12.75
CA SER A 33 -3.60 -27.74 11.79
C SER A 33 -4.11 -27.04 10.53
N LEU A 34 -3.47 -25.94 10.12
CA LEU A 34 -3.75 -25.29 8.84
C LEU A 34 -3.21 -26.09 7.63
N LYS A 35 -2.74 -27.32 7.83
CA LYS A 35 -2.55 -28.29 6.75
C LYS A 35 -3.87 -28.98 6.36
N ASP A 36 -4.92 -28.83 7.15
CA ASP A 36 -6.27 -29.29 6.79
C ASP A 36 -7.00 -28.21 5.99
N ARG A 37 -7.45 -28.55 4.77
CA ARG A 37 -8.19 -27.63 3.90
C ARG A 37 -9.50 -27.15 4.54
N ALA A 38 -10.21 -28.03 5.26
CA ALA A 38 -11.45 -27.63 5.91
C ALA A 38 -11.20 -26.59 7.03
N ALA A 39 -10.06 -26.66 7.71
CA ALA A 39 -9.64 -25.65 8.67
C ALA A 39 -9.28 -24.32 8.00
N GLN A 40 -8.56 -24.35 6.87
CA GLN A 40 -8.25 -23.15 6.09
C GLN A 40 -9.53 -22.44 5.64
N GLU A 41 -10.50 -23.18 5.09
CA GLU A 41 -11.77 -22.61 4.61
C GLU A 41 -12.61 -22.01 5.75
N ARG A 42 -12.62 -22.63 6.93
CA ARG A 42 -13.28 -22.05 8.11
C ARG A 42 -12.66 -20.72 8.51
N LEU A 43 -11.33 -20.69 8.67
CA LEU A 43 -10.62 -19.46 9.03
C LEU A 43 -10.77 -18.39 7.94
N PHE A 44 -10.75 -18.79 6.66
CA PHE A 44 -10.95 -17.85 5.55
C PHE A 44 -12.33 -17.20 5.57
N ARG A 45 -13.40 -17.95 5.90
CA ARG A 45 -14.73 -17.35 6.10
C ARG A 45 -14.74 -16.32 7.23
N ASP A 46 -14.11 -16.63 8.37
CA ASP A 46 -14.02 -15.70 9.50
C ASP A 46 -13.24 -14.43 9.14
N VAL A 47 -12.19 -14.56 8.33
CA VAL A 47 -11.40 -13.45 7.79
C VAL A 47 -12.26 -12.60 6.86
N LEU A 48 -12.97 -13.20 5.91
CA LEU A 48 -13.83 -12.48 4.98
C LEU A 48 -14.95 -11.72 5.70
N GLU A 49 -15.62 -12.35 6.67
CA GLU A 49 -16.67 -11.70 7.46
C GLU A 49 -16.16 -10.42 8.14
N GLN A 50 -14.93 -10.44 8.66
CA GLN A 50 -14.32 -9.29 9.33
C GLN A 50 -13.73 -8.26 8.36
N LEU A 51 -13.20 -8.70 7.23
CA LEU A 51 -12.58 -7.83 6.23
C LEU A 51 -13.62 -7.07 5.39
N GLN A 52 -14.77 -7.68 5.11
CA GLN A 52 -15.82 -7.12 4.25
C GLN A 52 -16.24 -5.68 4.59
N PRO A 53 -16.52 -5.30 5.85
CA PRO A 53 -16.87 -3.91 6.17
C PRO A 53 -15.75 -2.91 5.86
N HIS A 54 -14.49 -3.35 5.92
CA HIS A 54 -13.34 -2.51 5.57
C HIS A 54 -13.20 -2.36 4.05
N ILE A 55 -13.39 -3.44 3.29
CA ILE A 55 -13.45 -3.41 1.82
C ILE A 55 -14.54 -2.44 1.36
N ALA A 56 -15.76 -2.58 1.89
CA ALA A 56 -16.88 -1.71 1.54
C ALA A 56 -16.58 -0.22 1.84
N ALA A 57 -15.91 0.06 2.96
CA ALA A 57 -15.50 1.43 3.32
C ALA A 57 -14.38 1.99 2.42
N VAL A 58 -13.52 1.14 1.84
CA VAL A 58 -12.52 1.52 0.84
C VAL A 58 -13.21 1.85 -0.47
N GLU A 59 -14.07 0.95 -0.95
CA GLU A 59 -14.78 1.09 -2.22
C GLU A 59 -15.73 2.29 -2.25
N SER A 60 -16.34 2.65 -1.10
CA SER A 60 -17.17 3.85 -0.97
C SER A 60 -16.38 5.16 -0.91
N GLY A 61 -15.05 5.12 -0.91
CA GLY A 61 -14.19 6.31 -0.76
C GLY A 61 -14.15 6.88 0.67
N GLN A 62 -14.84 6.26 1.63
CA GLN A 62 -14.89 6.68 3.03
C GLN A 62 -13.63 6.27 3.82
N TRP A 63 -12.54 5.89 3.14
CA TRP A 63 -11.37 5.35 3.80
C TRP A 63 -10.45 6.39 4.43
N MET A 64 -10.41 7.61 3.89
CA MET A 64 -9.55 8.67 4.41
C MET A 64 -9.97 9.17 5.81
N GLN A 65 -11.25 9.03 6.19
CA GLN A 65 -11.78 9.64 7.42
C GLN A 65 -11.51 8.82 8.70
N ALA A 66 -10.96 7.61 8.61
CA ALA A 66 -10.81 6.72 9.77
C ALA A 66 -9.50 5.92 9.76
N GLN A 67 -8.44 6.47 9.17
CA GLN A 67 -7.18 5.76 8.91
C GLN A 67 -6.51 5.23 10.20
N GLU A 68 -6.38 6.04 11.25
CA GLU A 68 -5.66 5.64 12.48
C GLU A 68 -6.39 4.56 13.28
N ALA A 69 -7.71 4.70 13.50
CA ALA A 69 -8.50 3.72 14.25
C ALA A 69 -8.69 2.37 13.53
N ARG A 70 -8.26 2.26 12.26
CA ARG A 70 -8.38 1.05 11.44
C ARG A 70 -7.17 0.15 11.53
N THR A 71 -5.96 0.69 11.60
CA THR A 71 -4.72 -0.10 11.59
C THR A 71 -4.72 -1.13 12.72
N ASP A 72 -5.10 -0.73 13.94
CA ASP A 72 -5.15 -1.63 15.09
C ASP A 72 -6.21 -2.73 14.95
N LYS A 73 -7.33 -2.43 14.28
CA LYS A 73 -8.43 -3.38 14.06
C LYS A 73 -8.11 -4.38 12.95
N LEU A 74 -7.31 -3.97 11.97
CA LEU A 74 -6.93 -4.79 10.83
C LEU A 74 -5.72 -5.68 11.12
N GLU A 75 -4.90 -5.36 12.11
CA GLU A 75 -3.71 -6.15 12.44
C GLU A 75 -4.00 -7.64 12.71
N PRO A 76 -5.04 -8.01 13.48
CA PRO A 76 -5.40 -9.42 13.65
C PRO A 76 -5.83 -10.10 12.34
N ILE A 77 -6.47 -9.36 11.43
CA ILE A 77 -6.90 -9.85 10.12
C ILE A 77 -5.69 -10.10 9.22
N VAL A 78 -4.74 -9.15 9.17
CA VAL A 78 -3.49 -9.32 8.42
C VAL A 78 -2.70 -10.52 8.94
N ALA A 79 -2.60 -10.69 10.27
CA ALA A 79 -1.93 -11.84 10.88
C ALA A 79 -2.63 -13.17 10.53
N ALA A 80 -3.97 -13.20 10.52
CA ALA A 80 -4.74 -14.37 10.09
C ALA A 80 -4.53 -14.69 8.60
N CYS A 81 -4.57 -13.67 7.74
CA CYS A 81 -4.25 -13.80 6.31
C CYS A 81 -2.83 -14.36 6.10
N ARG A 82 -1.83 -13.90 6.86
CA ARG A 82 -0.47 -14.43 6.78
C ARG A 82 -0.43 -15.94 7.07
N LYS A 83 -1.05 -16.37 8.17
CA LYS A 83 -1.15 -17.80 8.52
C LYS A 83 -1.87 -18.63 7.46
N LEU A 84 -2.95 -18.10 6.90
CA LEU A 84 -3.66 -18.75 5.79
C LEU A 84 -2.75 -18.92 4.57
N ARG A 85 -2.03 -17.87 4.16
CA ARG A 85 -1.09 -17.93 3.03
C ARG A 85 0.02 -18.95 3.25
N GLU A 86 0.59 -18.99 4.45
CA GLU A 86 1.60 -19.99 4.85
C GLU A 86 1.02 -21.42 4.77
N GLY A 87 -0.21 -21.63 5.26
CA GLY A 87 -0.90 -22.92 5.20
C GLY A 87 -1.20 -23.37 3.76
N VAL A 88 -1.71 -22.46 2.92
CA VAL A 88 -1.98 -22.71 1.49
C VAL A 88 -0.68 -23.06 0.77
N TYR A 89 0.38 -22.28 0.98
CA TYR A 89 1.69 -22.52 0.36
C TYR A 89 2.29 -23.86 0.81
N ALA A 90 2.15 -24.24 2.08
CA ALA A 90 2.64 -25.51 2.60
C ALA A 90 1.96 -26.74 1.98
N LEU A 91 0.74 -26.59 1.44
CA LEU A 91 0.06 -27.65 0.68
C LEU A 91 0.51 -27.73 -0.79
N ALA A 92 1.27 -26.74 -1.27
CA ALA A 92 1.71 -26.60 -2.67
C ALA A 92 0.56 -26.69 -3.68
N GLN A 93 -0.66 -26.35 -3.26
CA GLN A 93 -1.83 -26.29 -4.12
C GLN A 93 -2.01 -24.86 -4.60
N LEU A 94 -1.88 -24.64 -5.91
CA LEU A 94 -2.17 -23.36 -6.56
C LEU A 94 -3.51 -23.47 -7.28
N ASP A 95 -4.58 -23.24 -6.53
CA ASP A 95 -5.96 -23.39 -6.97
C ASP A 95 -6.76 -22.09 -6.84
N GLU A 96 -8.05 -22.14 -7.17
CA GLU A 96 -8.94 -20.98 -7.07
C GLU A 96 -9.07 -20.44 -5.64
N PHE A 97 -9.00 -21.31 -4.63
CA PHE A 97 -9.01 -20.87 -3.24
C PHE A 97 -7.74 -20.11 -2.89
N SER A 98 -6.59 -20.53 -3.42
CA SER A 98 -5.33 -19.81 -3.25
C SER A 98 -5.42 -18.40 -3.80
N VAL A 99 -6.09 -18.21 -4.94
CA VAL A 99 -6.42 -16.88 -5.47
C VAL A 99 -7.23 -16.09 -4.45
N ASP A 100 -8.35 -16.64 -3.97
CA ASP A 100 -9.25 -15.93 -3.05
C ASP A 100 -8.54 -15.53 -1.73
N VAL A 101 -7.70 -16.42 -1.17
CA VAL A 101 -6.90 -16.15 0.03
C VAL A 101 -5.91 -15.00 -0.21
N TYR A 102 -5.18 -15.03 -1.32
CA TYR A 102 -4.16 -14.02 -1.59
C TYR A 102 -4.76 -12.66 -2.01
N GLU A 103 -5.89 -12.65 -2.72
CA GLU A 103 -6.62 -11.40 -3.03
C GLU A 103 -7.13 -10.74 -1.74
N ALA A 104 -7.77 -11.50 -0.85
CA ALA A 104 -8.22 -11.00 0.45
C ALA A 104 -7.05 -10.53 1.33
N ALA A 105 -5.93 -11.26 1.34
CA ALA A 105 -4.73 -10.87 2.05
C ALA A 105 -4.14 -9.55 1.52
N ALA A 106 -4.11 -9.36 0.20
CA ALA A 106 -3.64 -8.12 -0.41
C ALA A 106 -4.55 -6.95 -0.07
N GLN A 107 -5.88 -7.14 -0.11
CA GLN A 107 -6.86 -6.14 0.32
C GLN A 107 -6.70 -5.77 1.79
N ALA A 108 -6.54 -6.76 2.68
CA ALA A 108 -6.27 -6.54 4.10
C ALA A 108 -4.98 -5.74 4.29
N CYS A 109 -3.91 -6.07 3.58
CA CYS A 109 -2.63 -5.35 3.68
C CYS A 109 -2.73 -3.91 3.14
N MET A 110 -3.45 -3.67 2.03
CA MET A 110 -3.69 -2.32 1.51
C MET A 110 -4.52 -1.48 2.50
N ALA A 111 -5.59 -2.06 3.04
CA ALA A 111 -6.43 -1.38 4.03
C ALA A 111 -5.68 -1.08 5.34
N ALA A 112 -4.76 -1.97 5.74
CA ALA A 112 -3.93 -1.82 6.95
C ALA A 112 -2.61 -1.06 6.70
N GLN A 113 -2.34 -0.63 5.46
CA GLN A 113 -1.08 0.03 5.06
C GLN A 113 0.18 -0.78 5.43
N ARG A 114 0.11 -2.12 5.38
CA ARG A 114 1.23 -3.04 5.64
C ARG A 114 2.01 -3.31 4.36
N ASN A 115 2.81 -2.34 3.92
CA ASN A 115 3.46 -2.32 2.60
C ASN A 115 4.42 -3.47 2.31
N ASP A 116 5.13 -3.99 3.33
CA ASP A 116 6.08 -5.08 3.16
C ASP A 116 5.35 -6.41 2.95
N GLU A 117 4.31 -6.65 3.76
CA GLU A 117 3.46 -7.82 3.64
C GLU A 117 2.62 -7.79 2.35
N LEU A 118 2.15 -6.60 1.96
CA LEU A 118 1.48 -6.35 0.69
C LEU A 118 2.36 -6.77 -0.49
N HIS A 119 3.61 -6.30 -0.52
CA HIS A 119 4.54 -6.63 -1.60
C HIS A 119 4.74 -8.14 -1.72
N LYS A 120 5.04 -8.83 -0.62
CA LYS A 120 5.18 -10.30 -0.59
C LYS A 120 3.92 -11.01 -1.11
N THR A 121 2.75 -10.52 -0.71
CA THR A 121 1.45 -11.09 -1.13
C THR A 121 1.23 -10.90 -2.63
N LEU A 122 1.43 -9.69 -3.14
CA LEU A 122 1.21 -9.37 -4.55
C LEU A 122 2.20 -10.08 -5.47
N VAL A 123 3.47 -10.22 -5.07
CA VAL A 123 4.48 -10.92 -5.87
C VAL A 123 4.07 -12.37 -6.12
N VAL A 124 3.73 -13.12 -5.07
CA VAL A 124 3.29 -14.53 -5.20
C VAL A 124 1.97 -14.63 -5.96
N LEU A 125 0.99 -13.76 -5.63
CA LEU A 125 -0.30 -13.75 -6.31
C LEU A 125 -0.15 -13.55 -7.83
N VAL A 126 0.62 -12.54 -8.24
CA VAL A 126 0.73 -12.15 -9.65
C VAL A 126 1.70 -13.05 -10.43
N ARG A 127 2.82 -13.46 -9.84
CA ARG A 127 3.88 -14.21 -10.55
C ARG A 127 3.75 -15.72 -10.45
N GLU A 128 3.06 -16.24 -9.43
CA GLU A 128 2.97 -17.69 -9.20
C GLU A 128 1.53 -18.21 -9.31
N ILE A 129 0.59 -17.62 -8.54
CA ILE A 129 -0.78 -18.15 -8.46
C ILE A 129 -1.58 -17.84 -9.73
N TYR A 130 -1.60 -16.59 -10.19
CA TYR A 130 -2.36 -16.20 -11.38
C TYR A 130 -1.94 -16.93 -12.67
N PRO A 131 -0.65 -17.20 -12.93
CA PRO A 131 -0.25 -18.02 -14.07
C PRO A 131 -0.63 -19.50 -13.92
N ALA A 132 -0.68 -20.02 -12.69
CA ALA A 132 -1.03 -21.43 -12.43
C ALA A 132 -2.53 -21.72 -12.55
N VAL A 133 -3.38 -20.73 -12.23
CA VAL A 133 -4.85 -20.88 -12.26
C VAL A 133 -5.40 -20.32 -13.58
N ALA A 134 -6.28 -21.05 -14.26
CA ALA A 134 -6.89 -20.67 -15.54
C ALA A 134 -7.94 -19.53 -15.42
N ILE A 135 -7.54 -18.38 -14.85
CA ILE A 135 -8.40 -17.24 -14.51
C ILE A 135 -9.01 -16.56 -15.74
N GLY A 136 -8.39 -16.72 -16.92
CA GLY A 136 -8.80 -16.03 -18.15
C GLY A 136 -10.20 -16.38 -18.67
N LEU A 137 -10.86 -17.43 -18.14
CA LEU A 137 -12.18 -17.86 -18.57
C LEU A 137 -13.33 -17.08 -17.91
N ASP A 138 -13.13 -16.54 -16.71
CA ASP A 138 -14.13 -15.69 -16.03
C ASP A 138 -13.79 -14.20 -16.21
N PRO A 139 -14.60 -13.42 -16.96
CA PRO A 139 -14.37 -12.00 -17.16
C PRO A 139 -14.27 -11.18 -15.86
N ALA A 140 -15.00 -11.57 -14.81
CA ALA A 140 -14.98 -10.86 -13.53
C ALA A 140 -13.66 -11.10 -12.79
N ARG A 141 -13.17 -12.34 -12.74
CA ARG A 141 -11.83 -12.64 -12.19
C ARG A 141 -10.70 -12.09 -13.05
N ALA A 142 -10.83 -12.09 -14.38
CA ALA A 142 -9.84 -11.47 -15.27
C ALA A 142 -9.69 -9.97 -15.01
N ARG A 143 -10.79 -9.26 -14.70
CA ARG A 143 -10.76 -7.84 -14.30
C ARG A 143 -10.04 -7.67 -12.96
N ARG A 144 -10.43 -8.42 -11.93
CA ARG A 144 -9.78 -8.37 -10.60
C ARG A 144 -8.29 -8.64 -10.67
N ARG A 145 -7.88 -9.66 -11.42
CA ARG A 145 -6.47 -9.97 -11.69
C ARG A 145 -5.71 -8.75 -12.21
N ARG A 146 -6.28 -7.99 -13.16
CA ARG A 146 -5.64 -6.78 -13.71
C ARG A 146 -5.55 -5.66 -12.67
N ASP A 147 -6.52 -5.53 -11.78
CA ASP A 147 -6.45 -4.57 -10.67
C ASP A 147 -5.29 -4.90 -9.72
N PHE A 148 -5.09 -6.17 -9.37
CA PHE A 148 -3.96 -6.59 -8.52
C PHE A 148 -2.61 -6.50 -9.23
N ILE A 149 -2.54 -6.76 -10.54
CA ILE A 149 -1.35 -6.46 -11.35
C ILE A 149 -1.03 -4.96 -11.29
N GLY A 150 -2.03 -4.09 -11.45
CA GLY A 150 -1.87 -2.64 -11.31
C GLY A 150 -1.36 -2.25 -9.92
N CYS A 151 -1.88 -2.86 -8.86
CA CYS A 151 -1.40 -2.65 -7.49
C CYS A 151 0.08 -3.07 -7.32
N LEU A 152 0.49 -4.22 -7.86
CA LEU A 152 1.89 -4.66 -7.80
C LEU A 152 2.79 -3.70 -8.58
N ALA A 153 2.39 -3.34 -9.80
CA ALA A 153 3.16 -2.46 -10.66
C ALA A 153 3.35 -1.07 -10.02
N LEU A 154 2.30 -0.52 -9.39
CA LEU A 154 2.41 0.71 -8.57
C LEU A 154 3.36 0.50 -7.39
N ARG A 155 3.23 -0.60 -6.65
CA ARG A 155 4.07 -0.87 -5.47
C ARG A 155 5.56 -0.92 -5.83
N LEU A 156 5.92 -1.56 -6.95
CA LEU A 156 7.28 -1.62 -7.48
C LEU A 156 7.79 -0.22 -7.83
N LEU A 157 6.96 0.57 -8.53
CA LEU A 157 7.27 1.95 -8.88
C LEU A 157 7.49 2.84 -7.64
N CYS A 158 6.71 2.64 -6.58
CA CYS A 158 6.83 3.40 -5.34
C CYS A 158 8.12 3.07 -4.57
N GLN A 159 8.73 1.89 -4.79
CA GLN A 159 10.03 1.53 -4.21
C GLN A 159 11.15 2.19 -4.98
N ASP A 160 11.15 1.99 -6.30
CA ASP A 160 12.10 2.59 -7.22
C ASP A 160 11.48 2.65 -8.61
N ALA A 161 11.27 3.87 -9.11
CA ALA A 161 10.68 4.14 -10.41
C ALA A 161 11.53 3.57 -11.57
N ASN A 162 12.83 3.36 -11.36
CA ASN A 162 13.74 2.76 -12.34
C ASN A 162 14.10 1.31 -12.00
N SER A 163 13.34 0.65 -11.11
CA SER A 163 13.64 -0.72 -10.73
C SER A 163 13.60 -1.66 -11.95
N GLY A 164 14.63 -2.50 -12.06
CA GLY A 164 14.62 -3.61 -13.02
C GLY A 164 13.40 -4.50 -12.84
N GLU A 165 12.88 -4.62 -11.61
CA GLU A 165 11.70 -5.43 -11.29
C GLU A 165 10.41 -4.95 -11.96
N PHE A 166 10.19 -3.63 -12.06
CA PHE A 166 9.04 -3.08 -12.77
C PHE A 166 9.10 -3.44 -14.26
N ASN A 167 10.27 -3.26 -14.88
CA ASN A 167 10.47 -3.64 -16.29
C ASN A 167 10.33 -5.15 -16.51
N SER A 168 10.87 -5.98 -15.60
CA SER A 168 10.69 -7.43 -15.64
C SER A 168 9.23 -7.84 -15.51
N LEU A 169 8.44 -7.16 -14.66
CA LEU A 169 7.00 -7.39 -14.58
C LEU A 169 6.34 -7.08 -15.93
N LEU A 170 6.60 -5.92 -16.53
CA LEU A 170 6.02 -5.54 -17.81
C LEU A 170 6.33 -6.54 -18.94
N GLN A 171 7.53 -7.10 -18.96
CA GLN A 171 7.94 -8.12 -19.94
C GLN A 171 7.21 -9.46 -19.78
N GLN A 172 6.73 -9.77 -18.57
CA GLN A 172 5.99 -11.00 -18.27
C GLN A 172 4.49 -10.88 -18.55
N LEU A 173 3.97 -9.66 -18.72
CA LEU A 173 2.54 -9.43 -18.89
C LEU A 173 2.09 -9.65 -20.34
N SER A 174 0.88 -10.15 -20.49
CA SER A 174 0.23 -10.24 -21.80
C SER A 174 -0.10 -8.84 -22.33
N ARG A 175 -0.23 -8.70 -23.65
CA ARG A 175 -0.67 -7.45 -24.27
C ARG A 175 -2.01 -6.95 -23.71
N ALA A 176 -2.95 -7.87 -23.46
CA ALA A 176 -4.26 -7.53 -22.89
C ALA A 176 -4.17 -7.00 -21.45
N ASP A 177 -3.18 -7.45 -20.67
CA ASP A 177 -2.90 -6.90 -19.35
C ASP A 177 -2.24 -5.53 -19.46
N ILE A 178 -1.34 -5.34 -20.43
CA ILE A 178 -0.68 -4.06 -20.68
C ILE A 178 -1.68 -2.98 -21.08
N GLU A 179 -2.61 -3.31 -21.98
CA GLU A 179 -3.65 -2.41 -22.47
C GLU A 179 -4.79 -2.21 -21.46
N SER A 180 -4.77 -2.90 -20.31
CA SER A 180 -5.84 -2.79 -19.31
C SER A 180 -5.87 -1.42 -18.62
N PRO A 181 -7.05 -0.89 -18.25
CA PRO A 181 -7.15 0.41 -17.57
C PRO A 181 -6.29 0.54 -16.30
N PRO A 182 -6.19 -0.49 -15.42
CA PRO A 182 -5.32 -0.42 -14.25
C PRO A 182 -3.85 -0.20 -14.62
N LEU A 183 -3.32 -0.92 -15.61
CA LEU A 183 -1.91 -0.78 -15.97
C LEU A 183 -1.64 0.50 -16.77
N GLN A 184 -2.57 0.94 -17.62
CA GLN A 184 -2.47 2.24 -18.29
C GLN A 184 -2.42 3.39 -17.28
N PHE A 185 -3.17 3.30 -16.18
CA PHE A 185 -3.05 4.23 -15.06
C PHE A 185 -1.65 4.19 -14.43
N VAL A 186 -1.10 3.01 -14.18
CA VAL A 186 0.28 2.88 -13.63
C VAL A 186 1.32 3.48 -14.56
N LEU A 187 1.22 3.24 -15.87
CA LEU A 187 2.13 3.80 -16.87
C LEU A 187 2.04 5.33 -16.94
N ALA A 188 0.84 5.89 -16.78
CA ALA A 188 0.66 7.34 -16.68
C ALA A 188 1.31 7.91 -15.41
N VAL A 189 1.18 7.21 -14.27
CA VAL A 189 1.86 7.57 -13.02
C VAL A 189 3.38 7.52 -13.22
N HIS A 190 3.90 6.45 -13.84
CA HIS A 190 5.31 6.32 -14.16
C HIS A 190 5.81 7.47 -15.03
N GLY A 191 5.14 7.78 -16.14
CA GLY A 191 5.48 8.91 -16.98
C GLY A 191 5.47 10.24 -16.23
N ALA A 192 4.51 10.45 -15.32
CA ALA A 192 4.44 11.66 -14.51
C ALA A 192 5.63 11.78 -13.54
N VAL A 193 6.01 10.69 -12.87
CA VAL A 193 7.12 10.67 -11.91
C VAL A 193 8.46 10.80 -12.60
N SER A 194 8.72 9.98 -13.63
CA SER A 194 10.00 9.93 -14.34
C SER A 194 10.31 11.22 -15.08
N LEU A 195 9.27 11.90 -15.61
CA LEU A 195 9.40 13.22 -16.23
C LEU A 195 9.26 14.39 -15.24
N ARG A 196 9.23 14.12 -13.93
CA ARG A 196 9.12 15.14 -12.85
C ARG A 196 7.90 16.06 -13.01
N ARG A 197 6.80 15.54 -13.56
CA ARG A 197 5.52 16.24 -13.77
C ARG A 197 4.64 16.09 -12.52
N PHE A 198 5.07 16.67 -11.40
CA PHE A 198 4.42 16.49 -10.09
C PHE A 198 2.93 16.87 -10.06
N ARG A 199 2.54 17.96 -10.75
CA ARG A 199 1.12 18.34 -10.88
C ARG A 199 0.29 17.27 -11.60
N ALA A 200 0.85 16.62 -12.61
CA ALA A 200 0.18 15.52 -13.30
C ALA A 200 0.05 14.29 -12.40
N PHE A 201 1.10 13.99 -11.61
CA PHE A 201 1.06 12.92 -10.61
C PHE A 201 -0.07 13.12 -9.60
N PHE A 202 -0.18 14.28 -8.94
CA PHE A 202 -1.26 14.51 -7.98
C PHE A 202 -2.65 14.52 -8.62
N LYS A 203 -2.76 15.00 -9.88
CA LYS A 203 -3.99 14.87 -10.66
C LYS A 203 -4.39 13.41 -10.85
N LEU A 204 -3.42 12.53 -11.16
CA LEU A 204 -3.65 11.09 -11.28
C LEU A 204 -4.06 10.47 -9.93
N CYS A 205 -3.44 10.88 -8.82
CA CYS A 205 -3.84 10.41 -7.49
C CYS A 205 -5.33 10.66 -7.18
N ARG A 206 -5.90 11.79 -7.63
CA ARG A 206 -7.33 12.09 -7.43
C ARG A 206 -8.26 11.23 -8.27
N SER A 207 -7.79 10.74 -9.42
CA SER A 207 -8.55 9.85 -10.30
C SER A 207 -8.28 8.36 -10.06
N ALA A 208 -7.44 8.03 -9.08
CA ALA A 208 -7.07 6.66 -8.78
C ALA A 208 -8.29 5.86 -8.30
N SER A 209 -8.35 4.57 -8.64
CA SER A 209 -9.28 3.65 -7.99
C SER A 209 -8.98 3.62 -6.48
N PRO A 210 -9.95 3.27 -5.61
CA PRO A 210 -9.73 3.25 -4.17
C PRO A 210 -8.50 2.44 -3.74
N TRP A 211 -8.29 1.27 -4.35
CA TRP A 211 -7.15 0.40 -4.06
C TRP A 211 -5.82 1.01 -4.52
N HIS A 212 -5.76 1.59 -5.72
CA HIS A 212 -4.58 2.30 -6.19
C HIS A 212 -4.27 3.54 -5.35
N ALA A 213 -5.30 4.24 -4.87
CA ALA A 213 -5.13 5.39 -4.01
C ALA A 213 -4.45 5.01 -2.69
N LEU A 214 -4.83 3.87 -2.09
CA LEU A 214 -4.19 3.34 -0.88
C LEU A 214 -2.70 3.01 -1.09
N VAL A 215 -2.33 2.45 -2.25
CA VAL A 215 -0.91 2.18 -2.58
C VAL A 215 -0.15 3.49 -2.80
N LEU A 216 -0.74 4.44 -3.52
CA LEU A 216 -0.13 5.73 -3.84
C LEU A 216 0.03 6.64 -2.63
N GLU A 217 -0.80 6.51 -1.60
CA GLU A 217 -0.75 7.39 -0.41
C GLU A 217 0.64 7.38 0.24
N THR A 218 1.22 6.19 0.38
CA THR A 218 2.56 5.98 0.94
C THR A 218 3.66 6.64 0.11
N PHE A 219 3.40 6.81 -1.19
CA PHE A 219 4.37 7.34 -2.14
C PHE A 219 4.29 8.86 -2.31
N LYS A 220 3.14 9.47 -2.01
CA LYS A 220 2.95 10.92 -2.12
C LYS A 220 4.02 11.70 -1.35
N SER A 221 4.40 11.26 -0.15
CA SER A 221 5.44 11.92 0.64
C SER A 221 6.78 11.98 -0.10
N ASN A 222 7.24 10.86 -0.66
CA ASN A 222 8.49 10.78 -1.42
C ASN A 222 8.47 11.68 -2.66
N VAL A 223 7.33 11.70 -3.38
CA VAL A 223 7.16 12.58 -4.55
C VAL A 223 7.16 14.06 -4.14
N ARG A 224 6.52 14.41 -3.02
CA ARG A 224 6.56 15.79 -2.48
C ARG A 224 7.96 16.21 -2.08
N GLN A 225 8.73 15.35 -1.41
CA GLN A 225 10.14 15.61 -1.06
C GLN A 225 10.99 15.87 -2.30
N THR A 226 10.85 15.01 -3.32
CA THR A 226 11.57 15.14 -4.59
C THR A 226 11.20 16.45 -5.29
N ALA A 227 9.91 16.78 -5.32
CA ALA A 227 9.42 18.03 -5.90
C ALA A 227 10.02 19.24 -5.19
N ILE A 228 9.98 19.28 -3.86
CA ILE A 228 10.56 20.37 -3.06
C ILE A 228 12.05 20.50 -3.35
N SER A 229 12.81 19.40 -3.36
CA SER A 229 14.25 19.45 -3.64
C SER A 229 14.59 20.04 -5.01
N ILE A 230 13.73 19.87 -6.02
CA ILE A 230 13.91 20.47 -7.34
C ILE A 230 13.52 21.95 -7.32
N LEU A 231 12.41 22.27 -6.65
CA LEU A 231 11.91 23.63 -6.54
C LEU A 231 12.89 24.53 -5.76
N THR A 232 13.48 24.03 -4.67
CA THR A 232 14.47 24.76 -3.87
C THR A 232 15.74 25.08 -4.66
N ALA A 233 16.11 24.23 -5.62
CA ALA A 233 17.25 24.45 -6.50
C ALA A 233 16.93 25.42 -7.64
N SER A 234 15.65 25.53 -8.02
CA SER A 234 15.22 26.32 -9.19
C SER A 234 14.76 27.73 -8.83
N PHE A 235 14.31 27.94 -7.58
CA PHE A 235 13.76 29.21 -7.11
C PHE A 235 14.44 29.63 -5.81
N PRO A 236 14.77 30.92 -5.62
CA PRO A 236 15.30 31.42 -4.35
C PRO A 236 14.21 31.58 -3.28
N SER A 237 12.98 31.85 -3.68
CA SER A 237 11.81 31.90 -2.79
C SER A 237 10.52 31.61 -3.57
N LEU A 238 9.50 31.10 -2.87
CA LEU A 238 8.17 30.80 -3.42
C LEU A 238 7.09 31.10 -2.38
N PRO A 239 5.92 31.63 -2.78
CA PRO A 239 4.79 31.70 -1.87
C PRO A 239 4.37 30.30 -1.40
N LEU A 240 4.12 30.15 -0.09
CA LEU A 240 3.68 28.91 0.56
C LEU A 240 2.41 28.38 -0.09
N SER A 241 1.46 29.25 -0.43
CA SER A 241 0.21 28.86 -1.08
C SER A 241 0.42 28.28 -2.49
N VAL A 242 1.39 28.81 -3.25
CA VAL A 242 1.78 28.26 -4.55
C VAL A 242 2.41 26.89 -4.39
N LEU A 243 3.30 26.74 -3.41
CA LEU A 243 3.94 25.47 -3.09
C LEU A 243 2.92 24.42 -2.61
N ALA A 244 2.03 24.80 -1.70
CA ALA A 244 0.95 23.96 -1.19
C ALA A 244 0.02 23.51 -2.33
N HIS A 245 -0.33 24.42 -3.24
CA HIS A 245 -1.12 24.10 -4.43
C HIS A 245 -0.41 23.08 -5.35
N TRP A 246 0.89 23.22 -5.57
CA TRP A 246 1.65 22.29 -6.42
C TRP A 246 1.85 20.91 -5.80
N LEU A 247 1.89 20.82 -4.47
CA LEU A 247 2.08 19.58 -3.71
C LEU A 247 0.78 18.91 -3.25
N GLU A 248 -0.36 19.52 -3.58
CA GLU A 248 -1.69 19.17 -3.08
C GLU A 248 -1.72 18.99 -1.57
N LEU A 249 -1.38 20.07 -0.88
CA LEU A 249 -1.48 20.25 0.55
C LEU A 249 -2.29 21.51 0.84
N THR A 250 -2.88 21.58 2.03
CA THR A 250 -3.29 22.86 2.61
C THR A 250 -2.04 23.63 3.05
N ASP A 251 -2.15 24.95 3.24
CA ASP A 251 -1.02 25.76 3.69
C ASP A 251 -0.45 25.26 5.03
N ASP A 252 -1.33 24.88 5.96
CA ASP A 252 -0.93 24.31 7.27
C ASP A 252 -0.20 22.96 7.11
N ASN A 253 -0.73 22.05 6.29
CA ASN A 253 -0.09 20.76 6.04
C ASN A 253 1.23 20.94 5.27
N CYS A 254 1.32 21.93 4.39
CA CYS A 254 2.53 22.25 3.66
C CYS A 254 3.62 22.76 4.62
N ARG A 255 3.26 23.66 5.53
CA ARG A 255 4.16 24.14 6.59
C ARG A 255 4.66 22.98 7.45
N GLN A 256 3.76 22.16 8.00
CA GLN A 256 4.13 21.00 8.81
C GLN A 256 5.03 20.03 8.04
N PHE A 257 4.72 19.78 6.77
CA PHE A 257 5.52 18.91 5.91
C PHE A 257 6.94 19.46 5.70
N LEU A 258 7.09 20.76 5.45
CA LEU A 258 8.38 21.43 5.27
C LEU A 258 9.23 21.38 6.56
N GLU A 259 8.62 21.60 7.71
CA GLU A 259 9.28 21.57 9.02
C GLU A 259 9.75 20.15 9.36
N GLN A 260 8.84 19.16 9.27
CA GLN A 260 9.11 17.78 9.70
C GLN A 260 10.02 17.04 8.73
N THR A 261 9.80 17.21 7.42
CA THR A 261 10.40 16.35 6.40
C THR A 261 11.60 17.01 5.75
N CYS A 262 11.48 18.30 5.44
CA CYS A 262 12.51 19.04 4.71
C CYS A 262 13.44 19.86 5.62
N ARG A 263 13.19 19.85 6.94
CA ARG A 263 13.98 20.54 7.98
C ARG A 263 14.12 22.05 7.76
N PHE A 264 13.05 22.69 7.29
CA PHE A 264 13.02 24.15 7.18
C PHE A 264 12.95 24.77 8.58
N THR A 265 13.72 25.84 8.82
CA THR A 265 13.65 26.61 10.06
C THR A 265 12.54 27.66 10.00
N ALA A 266 12.08 28.14 11.17
CA ALA A 266 11.07 29.20 11.26
C ALA A 266 11.46 30.44 10.40
N ASP A 267 12.74 30.83 10.44
CA ASP A 267 13.28 31.93 9.62
C ASP A 267 13.09 31.74 8.11
N GLN A 268 13.10 30.48 7.62
CA GLN A 268 12.93 30.18 6.20
C GLN A 268 11.47 30.20 5.77
N LEU A 269 10.54 30.06 6.71
CA LEU A 269 9.11 30.04 6.44
C LEU A 269 8.49 31.44 6.50
N GLY A 270 9.21 32.43 7.05
CA GLY A 270 8.86 33.84 7.12
C GLY A 270 7.55 34.14 7.85
N ASP A 271 7.33 35.41 8.20
CA ASP A 271 6.09 35.86 8.84
C ASP A 271 4.91 35.97 7.86
N GLY A 272 5.13 35.82 6.55
CA GLY A 272 4.18 36.25 5.53
C GLY A 272 4.16 35.42 4.26
N LEU A 273 3.75 34.15 4.36
CA LEU A 273 3.34 33.33 3.21
C LEU A 273 4.45 33.04 2.18
N THR A 274 5.73 33.28 2.45
CA THR A 274 6.81 33.06 1.49
C THR A 274 7.89 32.17 2.07
N VAL A 275 8.15 31.06 1.40
CA VAL A 275 9.23 30.12 1.72
C VAL A 275 10.50 30.58 1.04
N THR A 276 11.55 30.84 1.80
CA THR A 276 12.87 31.23 1.28
C THR A 276 13.81 30.04 1.29
N PHE A 277 14.28 29.65 0.11
CA PHE A 277 15.23 28.57 -0.07
C PHE A 277 16.64 29.14 0.06
N ARG A 278 17.29 28.87 1.21
CA ARG A 278 18.71 29.21 1.35
C ARG A 278 19.49 28.32 0.38
N SER A 279 20.26 28.93 -0.51
CA SER A 279 21.21 28.19 -1.33
C SER A 279 22.13 27.39 -0.40
N ALA A 280 22.10 26.07 -0.52
CA ALA A 280 22.94 25.14 0.24
C ALA A 280 24.44 25.38 0.01
N HIS A 281 24.82 26.30 -0.88
CA HIS A 281 26.22 26.67 -1.16
C HIS A 281 26.76 27.81 -0.29
N SER A 282 25.99 28.33 0.68
CA SER A 282 26.54 29.23 1.70
C SER A 282 27.03 28.48 2.93
N THR A 283 27.84 27.42 2.73
CA THR A 283 28.81 27.05 3.74
C THR A 283 29.84 28.16 3.76
N ARG A 284 29.69 29.08 4.72
CA ARG A 284 30.72 30.06 5.08
C ARG A 284 32.05 29.31 5.17
N VAL A 285 32.95 29.56 4.23
CA VAL A 285 34.38 29.29 4.45
C VAL A 285 34.72 30.12 5.69
N PRO A 286 35.14 29.51 6.83
CA PRO A 286 35.51 30.27 8.00
C PRO A 286 36.63 31.23 7.58
N ALA A 287 36.45 32.53 7.87
CA ALA A 287 37.46 33.53 7.57
C ALA A 287 38.79 33.10 8.21
N PRO A 288 39.93 33.21 7.50
CA PRO A 288 41.22 32.84 8.06
C PRO A 288 41.46 33.67 9.33
N VAL A 289 41.71 32.98 10.44
CA VAL A 289 42.14 33.59 11.70
C VAL A 289 43.49 34.25 11.44
N LYS A 290 43.56 35.57 11.61
CA LYS A 290 44.81 36.35 11.56
C LYS A 290 45.59 36.19 12.85
#